data_AF-A0AAD9AEH5-F1
#
_entry.id   AF-A0AAD9AEH5-F1
#
_cell.length_a   1.000
_cell.length_b   1.000
_cell.length_c   1.000
_cell.angle_alpha   90.00
_cell.angle_beta   90.00
_cell.angle_gamma   90.00
#
_symmetry.space_group_name_H-M   'P 1'
#
loop_
_entity.id
_entity.type
_entity.pdbx_description
1 polymer ?
#
loop_
_entity_poly.entity_id
_entity_poly.type
_entity_poly.pdbx_seq_one_letter_code
_entity_poly.pdbx_strand_id
1 'polypeptide(L)'
;MATSSPAESVQLSSDSDSLRQFDEDFSDPLRRAQVRVLHYKILLPPVSEKRVKKFQSRKEAAANSVAITQALLDLFTRLQVWNSVSDAGDESGIKLVTKIESSYQPPSEDDYVHEGGPIWFFRNDLKYLGLEESLLLSSGLLPEVCVISHLHVKTGQYRLHPSLLAVLTKSLPTLRRLTFKLEMPTRRHMFQRREIRCALANAMRDASLDNLEVLEIRLYDAAPTDERSSLDVLTNSDGRDDLSMAIRDMLKLPKLREASFLGGWIVAPSAFQTDTSFGPRLERLSFETIPVTPDGRWPVTGNIENAWENNDRPSSEESLAALDSQDSDATDYIPDHS
;
A
#
# COMPACT_ATOMS: atom_id res chain seq x y z
N MET A 1 44.78 6.55 -10.49
CA MET A 1 44.27 5.26 -10.99
C MET A 1 42.85 5.12 -10.50
N ALA A 2 41.92 5.20 -11.44
CA ALA A 2 40.49 5.20 -11.19
C ALA A 2 39.98 3.75 -11.12
N THR A 3 39.30 3.42 -10.03
CA THR A 3 38.44 2.23 -9.92
C THR A 3 37.25 2.60 -9.05
N SER A 4 36.21 3.15 -9.67
CA SER A 4 34.86 3.19 -9.10
C SER A 4 33.97 2.42 -10.08
N SER A 5 33.51 1.25 -9.63
CA SER A 5 32.55 0.36 -10.31
C SER A 5 31.17 1.06 -10.39
N PRO A 6 30.27 0.70 -11.34
CA PRO A 6 29.29 1.60 -11.92
C PRO A 6 28.14 1.93 -10.96
N ALA A 7 27.59 3.14 -11.09
CA ALA A 7 26.43 3.62 -10.36
C ALA A 7 25.12 2.93 -10.82
N GLU A 8 25.09 1.59 -10.91
CA GLU A 8 23.89 0.86 -11.31
C GLU A 8 22.78 0.99 -10.27
N SER A 9 23.16 1.01 -8.98
CA SER A 9 22.25 1.15 -7.85
C SER A 9 22.69 2.30 -6.95
N VAL A 10 21.79 3.27 -6.75
CA VAL A 10 22.04 4.51 -6.01
C VAL A 10 21.10 4.58 -4.81
N GLN A 11 21.63 4.99 -3.65
CA GLN A 11 20.85 5.23 -2.45
C GLN A 11 20.82 6.73 -2.14
N LEU A 12 19.66 7.25 -1.82
CA LEU A 12 19.49 8.63 -1.39
C LEU A 12 18.32 8.76 -0.40
N SER A 13 18.38 9.78 0.45
CA SER A 13 17.32 10.14 1.39
C SER A 13 16.81 11.55 1.14
N SER A 14 15.66 11.88 1.74
CA SER A 14 15.01 13.17 1.57
C SER A 14 15.61 14.31 2.41
N ASP A 15 16.72 14.10 3.10
CA ASP A 15 17.44 15.17 3.78
C ASP A 15 18.25 16.02 2.80
N SER A 16 18.52 17.26 3.18
CA SER A 16 19.19 18.24 2.33
C SER A 16 20.60 17.83 1.89
N ASP A 17 21.35 17.16 2.77
CA ASP A 17 22.74 16.79 2.48
C ASP A 17 22.78 15.65 1.47
N SER A 18 21.92 14.63 1.63
CA SER A 18 21.79 13.55 0.67
C SER A 18 21.30 14.04 -0.70
N LEU A 19 20.34 14.98 -0.74
CA LEU A 19 19.85 15.54 -2.00
C LEU A 19 20.91 16.41 -2.69
N ARG A 20 21.69 17.19 -1.93
CA ARG A 20 22.79 17.98 -2.49
C ARG A 20 23.89 17.09 -3.06
N GLN A 21 24.26 16.04 -2.33
CA GLN A 21 25.25 15.07 -2.79
C GLN A 21 24.78 14.37 -4.07
N PHE A 22 23.48 14.03 -4.16
CA PHE A 22 22.89 13.47 -5.37
C PHE A 22 23.00 14.44 -6.56
N ASP A 23 22.72 15.73 -6.36
CA ASP A 23 22.85 16.74 -7.41
C ASP A 23 24.31 16.90 -7.88
N GLU A 24 25.27 16.86 -6.94
CA GLU A 24 26.71 16.93 -7.23
C GLU A 24 27.19 15.69 -8.01
N ASP A 25 26.84 14.50 -7.53
CA ASP A 25 27.27 13.21 -8.11
C ASP A 25 26.72 12.98 -9.51
N PHE A 26 25.47 13.39 -9.74
CA PHE A 26 24.79 13.23 -11.01
C PHE A 26 24.69 14.55 -11.77
N SER A 27 25.62 15.47 -11.56
CA SER A 27 25.79 16.66 -12.41
C SER A 27 26.19 16.28 -13.85
N ASP A 28 26.96 15.19 -14.01
CA ASP A 28 27.39 14.63 -15.29
C ASP A 28 26.30 13.72 -15.93
N PRO A 29 25.80 14.03 -17.14
CA PRO A 29 24.86 13.19 -17.87
C PRO A 29 25.35 11.74 -18.11
N LEU A 30 26.65 11.52 -18.25
CA LEU A 30 27.20 10.17 -18.45
C LEU A 30 27.02 9.31 -17.19
N ARG A 31 27.13 9.91 -15.99
CA ARG A 31 26.85 9.21 -14.73
C ARG A 31 25.36 8.92 -14.58
N ARG A 32 24.48 9.84 -15.00
CA ARG A 32 23.01 9.62 -15.00
C ARG A 32 22.63 8.41 -15.85
N ALA A 33 23.22 8.28 -17.04
CA ALA A 33 22.92 7.19 -17.98
C ALA A 33 23.27 5.80 -17.43
N GLN A 34 24.14 5.70 -16.43
CA GLN A 34 24.52 4.44 -15.78
C GLN A 34 23.53 4.00 -14.68
N VAL A 35 22.67 4.90 -14.20
CA VAL A 35 21.71 4.59 -13.14
C VAL A 35 20.65 3.62 -13.65
N ARG A 36 20.41 2.56 -12.89
CA ARG A 36 19.35 1.57 -13.16
C ARG A 36 18.36 1.44 -12.01
N VAL A 37 18.82 1.61 -10.77
CA VAL A 37 17.98 1.53 -9.57
C VAL A 37 18.24 2.72 -8.65
N LEU A 38 17.17 3.39 -8.25
CA LEU A 38 17.15 4.44 -7.23
C LEU A 38 16.43 3.94 -5.99
N HIS A 39 17.14 3.86 -4.88
CA HIS A 39 16.59 3.55 -3.56
C HIS A 39 16.38 4.85 -2.78
N TYR A 40 15.13 5.33 -2.75
CA TYR A 40 14.78 6.58 -2.10
C TYR A 40 14.15 6.37 -0.72
N LYS A 41 14.77 6.96 0.31
CA LYS A 41 14.27 6.97 1.68
C LYS A 41 13.60 8.30 1.99
N ILE A 42 12.29 8.27 2.24
CA ILE A 42 11.52 9.43 2.69
C ILE A 42 11.60 9.48 4.22
N LEU A 43 12.30 10.49 4.74
CA LEU A 43 12.48 10.68 6.17
C LEU A 43 11.29 11.46 6.74
N LEU A 44 10.61 10.87 7.71
CA LEU A 44 9.55 11.56 8.45
C LEU A 44 10.15 12.47 9.54
N PRO A 45 9.43 13.52 9.96
CA PRO A 45 9.83 14.36 11.08
C PRO A 45 10.16 13.53 12.32
N PRO A 46 11.21 13.90 13.08
CA PRO A 46 11.65 13.11 14.22
C PRO A 46 10.60 13.10 15.33
N VAL A 47 10.40 11.93 15.93
CA VAL A 47 9.47 11.73 17.04
C VAL A 47 10.24 11.11 18.21
N SER A 48 10.09 11.69 19.41
CA SER A 48 10.74 11.12 20.60
C SER A 48 10.20 9.73 20.92
N GLU A 49 11.02 8.87 21.52
CA GLU A 49 10.61 7.50 21.89
C GLU A 49 9.34 7.48 22.76
N LYS A 50 9.26 8.40 23.74
CA LYS A 50 8.05 8.57 24.58
C LYS A 50 6.81 8.93 23.77
N ARG A 51 6.98 9.64 22.66
CA ARG A 51 5.89 10.08 21.79
C ARG A 51 5.47 9.00 20.79
N VAL A 52 6.39 8.16 20.32
CA VAL A 52 6.07 7.02 19.45
C VAL A 52 5.12 6.04 20.14
N LYS A 53 5.24 5.88 21.46
CA LYS A 53 4.34 5.03 22.25
C LYS A 53 2.91 5.59 22.36
N LYS A 54 2.60 6.77 21.80
CA LYS A 54 1.29 7.43 21.88
C LYS A 54 0.60 7.46 20.51
N PHE A 55 -0.72 7.65 20.51
CA PHE A 55 -1.47 7.92 19.27
C PHE A 55 -0.91 9.16 18.57
N GLN A 56 -0.72 9.02 17.25
CA GLN A 56 -0.35 10.12 16.38
C GLN A 56 -1.41 11.21 16.44
N SER A 57 -0.98 12.42 16.77
CA SER A 57 -1.82 13.61 16.77
C SER A 57 -2.13 14.06 15.35
N ARG A 58 -3.19 14.86 15.18
CA ARG A 58 -3.50 15.49 13.88
C ARG A 58 -2.33 16.33 13.35
N LYS A 59 -1.61 17.01 14.24
CA LYS A 59 -0.44 17.83 13.88
C LYS A 59 0.71 16.98 13.33
N GLU A 60 0.99 15.83 13.95
CA GLU A 60 2.01 14.90 13.46
C GLU A 60 1.60 14.24 12.15
N ALA A 61 0.33 13.85 12.01
CA ALA A 61 -0.18 13.31 10.76
C ALA A 61 -0.02 14.31 9.60
N ALA A 62 -0.42 15.57 9.82
CA ALA A 62 -0.23 16.64 8.83
C ALA A 62 1.25 16.89 8.53
N ALA A 63 2.12 16.93 9.54
CA ALA A 63 3.56 17.09 9.34
C ALA A 63 4.18 15.94 8.53
N ASN A 64 3.70 14.71 8.73
CA ASN A 64 4.13 13.55 7.95
C ASN A 64 3.66 13.63 6.49
N SER A 65 2.40 14.01 6.25
CA SER A 65 1.89 14.22 4.87
C SER A 65 2.66 15.31 4.14
N VAL A 66 2.97 16.42 4.83
CA VAL A 66 3.83 17.50 4.31
C VAL A 66 5.21 16.97 3.95
N ALA A 67 5.86 16.23 4.84
CA ALA A 67 7.20 15.69 4.61
C ALA A 67 7.25 14.71 3.43
N ILE A 68 6.27 13.81 3.30
CA ILE A 68 6.18 12.88 2.17
C ILE A 68 5.99 13.64 0.86
N THR A 69 5.09 14.63 0.86
CA THR A 69 4.79 15.41 -0.35
C THR A 69 6.00 16.21 -0.80
N GLN A 70 6.66 16.90 0.13
CA GLN A 70 7.89 17.65 -0.16
C GLN A 70 9.01 16.72 -0.65
N ALA A 71 9.22 15.58 0.00
CA ALA A 71 10.24 14.61 -0.42
C ALA A 71 10.00 14.09 -1.85
N LEU A 72 8.75 13.83 -2.23
CA LEU A 72 8.41 13.42 -3.59
C LEU A 72 8.59 14.57 -4.57
N LEU A 73 8.18 15.80 -4.23
CA LEU A 73 8.39 16.98 -5.07
C LEU A 73 9.87 17.23 -5.33
N ASP A 74 10.70 17.19 -4.29
CA ASP A 74 12.14 17.44 -4.38
C ASP A 74 12.83 16.41 -5.27
N LEU A 75 12.44 15.13 -5.16
CA LEU A 75 12.97 14.07 -6.01
C LEU A 75 12.48 14.21 -7.45
N PHE A 76 11.17 14.37 -7.65
CA PHE A 76 10.57 14.39 -8.99
C PHE A 76 11.04 15.62 -9.77
N THR A 77 11.22 16.76 -9.11
CA THR A 77 11.82 17.97 -9.73
C THR A 77 13.23 17.70 -10.24
N ARG A 78 14.06 16.98 -9.47
CA ARG A 78 15.43 16.62 -9.87
C ARG A 78 15.45 15.64 -11.02
N LEU A 79 14.63 14.60 -10.95
CA LEU A 79 14.55 13.58 -11.99
C LEU A 79 13.91 14.10 -13.28
N GLN A 80 13.04 15.11 -13.21
CA GLN A 80 12.48 15.76 -14.38
C GLN A 80 13.57 16.37 -15.29
N VAL A 81 14.67 16.86 -14.72
CA VAL A 81 15.83 17.37 -15.48
C VAL A 81 16.52 16.25 -16.29
N TRP A 82 16.33 14.98 -15.92
CA TRP A 82 16.94 13.84 -16.59
C TRP A 82 16.15 13.37 -17.81
N ASN A 83 14.93 13.89 -18.01
CA ASN A 83 14.03 13.51 -19.11
C ASN A 83 14.62 13.73 -20.52
N SER A 84 15.67 14.54 -20.66
CA SER A 84 16.33 14.84 -21.94
C SER A 84 17.35 13.79 -22.41
N VAL A 85 17.66 12.78 -21.60
CA VAL A 85 18.77 11.83 -21.84
C VAL A 85 18.28 10.46 -22.36
N SER A 86 16.98 10.16 -22.30
CA SER A 86 16.46 8.89 -22.78
C SER A 86 16.13 8.95 -24.27
N ASP A 87 17.07 8.53 -25.12
CA ASP A 87 16.73 8.06 -26.46
C ASP A 87 15.66 6.96 -26.32
N ALA A 88 14.55 7.13 -27.03
CA ALA A 88 13.28 6.42 -26.88
C ALA A 88 13.31 4.92 -27.26
N GLY A 89 14.48 4.28 -27.25
CA GLY A 89 14.70 2.92 -27.75
C GLY A 89 14.95 1.85 -26.68
N ASP A 90 15.40 2.20 -25.47
CA ASP A 90 15.81 1.20 -24.49
C ASP A 90 14.66 0.87 -23.50
N GLU A 91 14.33 -0.41 -23.37
CA GLU A 91 13.34 -0.91 -22.41
C GLU A 91 13.77 -0.69 -20.94
N SER A 92 15.03 -0.28 -20.72
CA SER A 92 15.66 -0.12 -19.42
C SER A 92 15.55 1.29 -18.84
N GLY A 93 14.32 1.77 -18.60
CA GLY A 93 14.15 2.93 -17.71
C GLY A 93 14.60 2.61 -16.26
N ILE A 94 14.65 3.63 -15.41
CA ILE A 94 15.12 3.48 -14.02
C ILE A 94 14.03 2.84 -13.14
N LYS A 95 14.45 1.98 -12.23
CA LYS A 95 13.62 1.45 -11.13
C LYS A 95 13.73 2.32 -9.89
N LEU A 96 12.63 2.95 -9.53
CA LEU A 96 12.50 3.69 -8.28
C LEU A 96 11.91 2.79 -7.18
N VAL A 97 12.66 2.60 -6.11
CA VAL A 97 12.24 1.91 -4.89
C VAL A 97 12.11 2.94 -3.78
N THR A 98 10.88 3.28 -3.38
CA THR A 98 10.63 4.23 -2.30
C THR A 98 10.35 3.49 -0.99
N LYS A 99 10.90 3.99 0.11
CA LYS A 99 10.63 3.52 1.48
C LYS A 99 10.42 4.72 2.39
N ILE A 100 9.36 4.68 3.20
CA ILE A 100 9.14 5.66 4.26
C ILE A 100 9.86 5.20 5.52
N GLU A 101 10.64 6.10 6.12
CA GLU A 101 11.48 5.82 7.27
C GLU A 101 11.22 6.83 8.38
N SER A 102 11.01 6.31 9.60
CA SER A 102 10.91 7.09 10.81
C SER A 102 12.25 7.15 11.52
N SER A 103 12.48 8.25 12.25
CA SER A 103 13.59 8.37 13.19
C SER A 103 13.62 7.27 14.26
N TYR A 104 12.47 6.62 14.51
CA TYR A 104 12.37 5.50 15.43
C TYR A 104 12.12 4.22 14.65
N GLN A 105 13.01 3.25 14.81
CA GLN A 105 12.84 1.90 14.34
C GLN A 105 12.46 1.03 15.56
N PRO A 106 11.19 0.64 15.73
CA PRO A 106 10.84 -0.38 16.71
C PRO A 106 11.61 -1.68 16.42
N PRO A 107 11.80 -2.51 17.46
CA PRO A 107 12.27 -3.88 17.30
C PRO A 107 11.43 -4.63 16.27
N SER A 108 12.04 -5.60 15.60
CA SER A 108 11.36 -6.45 14.61
C SER A 108 10.23 -7.24 15.29
N GLU A 109 9.19 -7.61 14.53
CA GLU A 109 8.14 -8.50 15.05
C GLU A 109 8.71 -9.84 15.53
N ASP A 110 9.78 -10.31 14.87
CA ASP A 110 10.58 -11.48 15.25
C ASP A 110 11.31 -11.30 16.61
N ASP A 111 11.39 -10.08 17.16
CA ASP A 111 11.91 -9.87 18.52
C ASP A 111 10.84 -10.16 19.59
N TYR A 112 9.57 -10.34 19.20
CA TYR A 112 8.43 -10.53 20.10
C TYR A 112 7.79 -11.93 19.99
N VAL A 113 8.60 -12.96 19.73
CA VAL A 113 8.21 -14.37 19.42
C VAL A 113 7.27 -15.02 20.44
N HIS A 114 7.10 -14.47 21.65
CA HIS A 114 6.38 -15.14 22.74
C HIS A 114 5.33 -14.30 23.48
N GLU A 115 5.20 -13.00 23.20
CA GLU A 115 4.39 -12.09 24.03
C GLU A 115 3.46 -11.15 23.23
N GLY A 116 3.45 -11.28 21.89
CA GLY A 116 2.80 -10.30 21.04
C GLY A 116 3.53 -8.95 21.05
N GLY A 117 3.43 -8.20 19.95
CA GLY A 117 4.01 -6.87 19.89
C GLY A 117 3.34 -5.93 20.90
N PRO A 118 4.07 -4.99 21.51
CA PRO A 118 3.47 -4.08 22.48
C PRO A 118 2.37 -3.25 21.81
N ILE A 119 1.25 -3.05 22.51
CA ILE A 119 0.01 -2.47 21.94
C ILE A 119 0.22 -1.13 21.21
N TRP A 120 1.25 -0.38 21.61
CA TRP A 120 1.59 0.91 21.01
C TRP A 120 2.16 0.79 19.59
N PHE A 121 2.65 -0.38 19.18
CA PHE A 121 3.06 -0.68 17.81
C PHE A 121 1.87 -0.56 16.85
N PHE A 122 0.71 -1.05 17.27
CA PHE A 122 -0.52 -1.07 16.46
C PHE A 122 -1.41 0.17 16.63
N ARG A 123 -1.04 1.13 17.52
CA ARG A 123 -1.90 2.31 17.82
C ARG A 123 -2.15 3.19 16.60
N ASN A 124 -1.24 3.19 15.63
CA ASN A 124 -1.33 4.03 14.43
C ASN A 124 -1.72 3.23 13.17
N ASP A 125 -2.17 1.99 13.31
CA ASP A 125 -2.70 1.16 12.22
C ASP A 125 -3.86 1.83 11.45
N LEU A 126 -4.55 2.78 12.05
CA LEU A 126 -5.63 3.50 11.38
C LEU A 126 -5.17 4.81 10.73
N LYS A 127 -3.87 5.12 10.79
CA LYS A 127 -3.30 6.35 10.26
C LYS A 127 -2.64 6.07 8.93
N TYR A 128 -3.40 6.37 7.89
CA TYR A 128 -2.92 6.35 6.51
C TYR A 128 -2.22 7.67 6.22
N LEU A 129 -0.99 7.56 5.73
CA LEU A 129 -0.23 8.70 5.26
C LEU A 129 -0.67 9.06 3.84
N GLY A 130 -1.14 10.29 3.69
CA GLY A 130 -1.58 10.87 2.43
C GLY A 130 -0.59 11.87 1.86
N LEU A 131 -0.96 12.49 0.75
CA LEU A 131 -0.29 13.68 0.23
C LEU A 131 -1.01 14.92 0.74
N GLU A 132 -0.24 15.99 0.94
CA GLU A 132 -0.73 17.31 1.28
C GLU A 132 -1.06 18.06 -0.01
N GLU A 133 -2.36 18.14 -0.35
CA GLU A 133 -2.83 18.70 -1.62
C GLU A 133 -2.34 20.13 -1.85
N SER A 134 -2.21 20.93 -0.78
CA SER A 134 -1.75 22.32 -0.84
C SER A 134 -0.30 22.49 -1.33
N LEU A 135 0.51 21.43 -1.28
CA LEU A 135 1.90 21.44 -1.75
C LEU A 135 2.06 20.92 -3.18
N LEU A 136 1.06 20.23 -3.72
CA LEU A 136 1.11 19.73 -5.09
C LEU A 136 1.09 20.89 -6.09
N LEU A 137 1.51 20.64 -7.33
CA LEU A 137 1.38 21.62 -8.41
C LEU A 137 -0.09 22.05 -8.55
N SER A 138 -0.37 23.19 -9.20
CA SER A 138 -1.76 23.65 -9.39
C SER A 138 -2.66 22.65 -10.13
N SER A 139 -2.07 21.66 -10.82
CA SER A 139 -2.74 20.51 -11.42
C SER A 139 -3.15 19.41 -10.41
N GLY A 140 -2.77 19.54 -9.14
CA GLY A 140 -2.91 18.50 -8.12
C GLY A 140 -1.94 17.33 -8.28
N LEU A 141 -0.82 17.53 -8.98
CA LEU A 141 0.14 16.46 -9.33
C LEU A 141 1.58 16.79 -8.90
N LEU A 142 2.45 15.77 -8.93
CA LEU A 142 3.90 15.93 -8.87
C LEU A 142 4.43 16.26 -10.30
N PRO A 143 5.64 16.83 -10.44
CA PRO A 143 6.30 17.02 -11.73
C PRO A 143 6.36 15.72 -12.54
N GLU A 144 6.18 15.78 -13.86
CA GLU A 144 6.26 14.58 -14.69
C GLU A 144 7.71 14.09 -14.86
N VAL A 145 7.92 12.78 -14.65
CA VAL A 145 9.22 12.13 -14.74
C VAL A 145 9.15 10.95 -15.73
N CYS A 146 9.84 11.07 -16.85
CA CYS A 146 9.83 10.09 -17.94
C CYS A 146 10.94 9.04 -17.82
N VAL A 147 11.94 9.27 -16.97
CA VAL A 147 13.06 8.33 -16.80
C VAL A 147 12.73 7.12 -15.93
N ILE A 148 11.63 7.13 -15.17
CA ILE A 148 11.23 6.02 -14.30
C ILE A 148 10.28 5.07 -15.05
N SER A 149 10.70 3.84 -15.26
CA SER A 149 9.86 2.79 -15.87
C SER A 149 9.34 1.77 -14.86
N HIS A 150 9.94 1.70 -13.67
CA HIS A 150 9.52 0.78 -12.62
C HIS A 150 9.35 1.52 -11.30
N LEU A 151 8.21 1.33 -10.64
CA LEU A 151 7.94 1.87 -9.31
C LEU A 151 7.66 0.73 -8.33
N HIS A 152 8.42 0.70 -7.24
CA HIS A 152 8.16 -0.18 -6.10
C HIS A 152 8.02 0.67 -4.83
N VAL A 153 6.81 0.79 -4.33
CA VAL A 153 6.53 1.49 -3.08
C VAL A 153 6.52 0.49 -1.93
N LYS A 154 7.49 0.61 -1.03
CA LYS A 154 7.56 -0.19 0.19
C LYS A 154 6.86 0.53 1.33
N THR A 155 5.84 -0.10 1.87
CA THR A 155 5.31 0.25 3.18
C THR A 155 6.29 -0.26 4.24
N GLY A 156 6.77 0.65 5.09
CA GLY A 156 7.43 0.29 6.35
C GLY A 156 6.35 0.07 7.41
N GLN A 157 6.53 0.65 8.60
CA GLN A 157 5.52 0.67 9.67
C GLN A 157 4.30 1.57 9.38
N TYR A 158 4.33 2.30 8.27
CA TYR A 158 3.30 3.26 7.95
C TYR A 158 2.45 2.75 6.80
N ARG A 159 1.14 2.86 7.00
CA ARG A 159 0.15 2.61 5.97
C ARG A 159 0.07 3.81 5.05
N LEU A 160 0.01 3.54 3.75
CA LEU A 160 -0.14 4.57 2.73
C LEU A 160 -1.59 4.67 2.30
N HIS A 161 -2.08 5.90 2.18
CA HIS A 161 -3.41 6.11 1.63
C HIS A 161 -3.44 5.73 0.15
N PRO A 162 -4.47 5.01 -0.34
CA PRO A 162 -4.53 4.55 -1.73
C PRO A 162 -4.50 5.66 -2.78
N SER A 163 -4.92 6.88 -2.44
CA SER A 163 -4.91 8.03 -3.37
C SER A 163 -3.51 8.35 -3.92
N LEU A 164 -2.44 7.97 -3.21
CA LEU A 164 -1.06 8.11 -3.70
C LEU A 164 -0.84 7.40 -5.03
N LEU A 165 -1.52 6.26 -5.25
CA LEU A 165 -1.41 5.48 -6.48
C LEU A 165 -1.73 6.34 -7.72
N ALA A 166 -2.83 7.09 -7.68
CA ALA A 166 -3.26 7.91 -8.81
C ALA A 166 -2.28 9.07 -9.07
N VAL A 167 -1.83 9.76 -8.02
CA VAL A 167 -0.89 10.88 -8.17
C VAL A 167 0.46 10.38 -8.71
N LEU A 168 1.01 9.30 -8.15
CA LEU A 168 2.29 8.75 -8.58
C LEU A 168 2.24 8.26 -10.03
N THR A 169 1.20 7.53 -10.42
CA THR A 169 1.09 6.98 -11.77
C THR A 169 0.87 8.06 -12.82
N LYS A 170 0.09 9.11 -12.53
CA LYS A 170 -0.07 10.27 -13.43
C LYS A 170 1.22 11.04 -13.66
N SER A 171 2.10 11.11 -12.66
CA SER A 171 3.40 11.79 -12.78
C SER A 171 4.48 10.92 -13.43
N LEU A 172 4.19 9.67 -13.78
CA LEU A 172 5.14 8.70 -14.36
C LEU A 172 4.61 8.13 -15.69
N PRO A 173 4.60 8.92 -16.78
CA PRO A 173 3.94 8.55 -18.05
C PRO A 173 4.58 7.33 -18.73
N THR A 174 5.83 7.02 -18.44
CA THR A 174 6.60 5.89 -19.01
C THR A 174 6.59 4.64 -18.12
N LEU A 175 5.78 4.63 -17.05
CA LEU A 175 5.70 3.53 -16.10
C LEU A 175 5.23 2.23 -16.78
N ARG A 176 6.06 1.18 -16.67
CA ARG A 176 5.79 -0.16 -17.20
C ARG A 176 5.57 -1.19 -16.12
N ARG A 177 6.19 -1.02 -14.94
CA ARG A 177 6.00 -1.94 -13.81
C ARG A 177 5.65 -1.21 -12.54
N LEU A 178 4.61 -1.68 -11.85
CA LEU A 178 4.13 -1.11 -10.61
C LEU A 178 4.00 -2.20 -9.55
N THR A 179 4.69 -2.02 -8.42
CA THR A 179 4.48 -2.79 -7.19
C THR A 179 4.04 -1.84 -6.09
N PHE A 180 2.83 -2.04 -5.57
CA PHE A 180 2.22 -1.18 -4.57
C PHE A 180 1.70 -2.01 -3.40
N LYS A 181 2.10 -1.67 -2.18
CA LYS A 181 1.69 -2.36 -0.95
C LYS A 181 0.73 -1.48 -0.16
N LEU A 182 -0.35 -2.09 0.29
CA LEU A 182 -1.44 -1.49 1.05
C LEU A 182 -1.86 -2.47 2.15
N GLU A 183 -2.42 -1.92 3.21
CA GLU A 183 -3.01 -2.68 4.30
C GLU A 183 -4.43 -2.19 4.50
N MET A 184 -5.35 -3.11 4.80
CA MET A 184 -6.72 -2.75 5.16
C MET A 184 -6.84 -2.42 6.66
N PRO A 185 -7.74 -1.51 7.05
CA PRO A 185 -8.07 -1.33 8.47
C PRO A 185 -8.64 -2.63 9.04
N THR A 186 -8.42 -2.90 10.33
CA THR A 186 -8.97 -4.09 11.00
C THR A 186 -10.50 -4.15 10.89
N ARG A 187 -11.09 -5.35 10.86
CA ARG A 187 -12.55 -5.59 10.67
C ARG A 187 -13.48 -4.80 11.61
N ARG A 188 -13.04 -4.50 12.85
CA ARG A 188 -13.79 -3.63 13.79
C ARG A 188 -14.02 -2.18 13.30
N HIS A 189 -13.33 -1.74 12.25
CA HIS A 189 -13.40 -0.37 11.71
C HIS A 189 -14.07 -0.33 10.32
N MET A 190 -15.31 -0.82 10.26
CA MET A 190 -16.06 -0.96 9.01
C MET A 190 -16.20 0.32 8.19
N PHE A 191 -16.39 1.48 8.83
CA PHE A 191 -16.46 2.76 8.13
C PHE A 191 -15.15 3.04 7.36
N GLN A 192 -14.01 2.93 8.03
CA GLN A 192 -12.70 3.15 7.44
C GLN A 192 -12.38 2.09 6.37
N ARG A 193 -12.81 0.84 6.55
CA ARG A 193 -12.65 -0.21 5.53
C ARG A 193 -13.36 0.18 4.24
N ARG A 194 -14.61 0.67 4.31
CA ARG A 194 -15.35 1.19 3.15
C ARG A 194 -14.66 2.39 2.53
N GLU A 195 -14.18 3.33 3.35
CA GLU A 195 -13.45 4.52 2.89
C GLU A 195 -12.18 4.16 2.11
N ILE A 196 -11.30 3.34 2.68
CA ILE A 196 -10.04 2.91 2.04
C ILE A 196 -10.33 2.09 0.78
N ARG A 197 -11.33 1.20 0.82
CA ARG A 197 -11.76 0.43 -0.36
C ARG A 197 -12.24 1.34 -1.49
N CYS A 198 -13.07 2.33 -1.17
CA CYS A 198 -13.54 3.32 -2.12
C CYS A 198 -12.39 4.17 -2.69
N ALA A 199 -11.49 4.64 -1.81
CA ALA A 199 -10.31 5.41 -2.21
C ALA A 199 -9.40 4.61 -3.16
N LEU A 200 -9.20 3.32 -2.90
CA LEU A 200 -8.42 2.44 -3.78
C LEU A 200 -9.12 2.26 -5.13
N ALA A 201 -10.42 2.01 -5.14
CA ALA A 201 -11.19 1.88 -6.37
C ALA A 201 -11.11 3.15 -7.23
N ASN A 202 -11.27 4.32 -6.61
CA ASN A 202 -11.14 5.61 -7.29
C ASN A 202 -9.71 5.82 -7.80
N ALA A 203 -8.70 5.56 -6.98
CA ALA A 203 -7.31 5.71 -7.37
C ALA A 203 -6.92 4.82 -8.55
N MET A 204 -7.43 3.58 -8.61
CA MET A 204 -7.22 2.66 -9.73
C MET A 204 -7.90 3.13 -11.02
N ARG A 205 -9.09 3.74 -10.93
CA ARG A 205 -9.78 4.33 -12.10
C ARG A 205 -9.11 5.60 -12.60
N ASP A 206 -8.59 6.40 -11.69
CA ASP A 206 -7.94 7.68 -12.02
C ASP A 206 -6.49 7.50 -12.47
N ALA A 207 -5.86 6.34 -12.20
CA ALA A 207 -4.47 6.09 -12.52
C ALA A 207 -4.20 6.15 -14.03
N SER A 208 -3.05 6.72 -14.43
CA SER A 208 -2.58 6.68 -15.82
C SER A 208 -1.65 5.49 -16.01
N LEU A 209 -2.14 4.43 -16.67
CA LEU A 209 -1.49 3.11 -16.74
C LEU A 209 -1.43 2.54 -18.16
N ASP A 210 -1.55 3.37 -19.20
CA ASP A 210 -1.60 2.93 -20.61
C ASP A 210 -0.35 2.17 -21.07
N ASN A 211 0.79 2.45 -20.41
CA ASN A 211 2.07 1.80 -20.68
C ASN A 211 2.39 0.64 -19.74
N LEU A 212 1.50 0.31 -18.79
CA LEU A 212 1.76 -0.69 -17.76
C LEU A 212 1.76 -2.10 -18.36
N GLU A 213 2.86 -2.82 -18.15
CA GLU A 213 3.07 -4.20 -18.56
C GLU A 213 2.92 -5.17 -17.39
N VAL A 214 3.36 -4.77 -16.19
CA VAL A 214 3.29 -5.60 -14.98
C VAL A 214 2.71 -4.82 -13.81
N LEU A 215 1.64 -5.37 -13.23
CA LEU A 215 0.95 -4.85 -12.07
C LEU A 215 1.04 -5.84 -10.91
N GLU A 216 1.50 -5.37 -9.76
CA GLU A 216 1.38 -6.08 -8.48
C GLU A 216 0.83 -5.13 -7.42
N ILE A 217 -0.39 -5.40 -6.95
CA ILE A 217 -0.95 -4.73 -5.78
C ILE A 217 -1.09 -5.76 -4.68
N ARG A 218 -0.40 -5.53 -3.56
CA ARG A 218 -0.59 -6.30 -2.33
C ARG A 218 -1.51 -5.50 -1.41
N LEU A 219 -2.70 -6.01 -1.15
CA LEU A 219 -3.64 -5.46 -0.19
C LEU A 219 -3.76 -6.46 0.95
N TYR A 220 -3.03 -6.25 2.04
CA TYR A 220 -3.08 -7.14 3.19
C TYR A 220 -4.40 -6.95 3.95
N ASP A 221 -5.18 -8.01 4.04
CA ASP A 221 -6.41 -8.07 4.81
C ASP A 221 -6.51 -9.42 5.54
N ALA A 222 -7.12 -9.41 6.72
CA ALA A 222 -7.27 -10.61 7.53
C ALA A 222 -8.57 -11.35 7.16
N ALA A 223 -8.47 -12.67 6.96
CA ALA A 223 -9.66 -13.51 6.84
C ALA A 223 -10.48 -13.47 8.15
N PRO A 224 -11.82 -13.65 8.09
CA PRO A 224 -12.58 -13.90 9.31
C PRO A 224 -12.10 -15.21 9.93
N THR A 225 -12.04 -15.26 11.25
CA THR A 225 -11.50 -16.42 11.99
C THR A 225 -12.45 -17.60 11.97
N ASP A 226 -13.77 -17.34 11.96
CA ASP A 226 -14.81 -18.37 11.93
C ASP A 226 -16.14 -17.85 11.37
N GLU A 227 -17.11 -18.76 11.20
CA GLU A 227 -18.46 -18.45 10.72
C GLU A 227 -19.29 -17.59 11.69
N ARG A 228 -18.85 -17.44 12.95
CA ARG A 228 -19.49 -16.58 13.96
C ARG A 228 -19.11 -15.11 13.76
N SER A 229 -18.04 -14.86 13.03
CA SER A 229 -17.58 -13.52 12.69
C SER A 229 -18.63 -12.79 11.86
N SER A 230 -19.02 -11.59 12.28
CA SER A 230 -19.86 -10.71 11.46
C SER A 230 -19.11 -10.37 10.18
N LEU A 231 -19.71 -10.71 9.04
CA LEU A 231 -19.11 -10.43 7.75
C LEU A 231 -19.30 -8.97 7.33
N ASP A 232 -18.27 -8.46 6.65
CA ASP A 232 -18.20 -7.08 6.22
C ASP A 232 -19.14 -6.85 5.03
N VAL A 233 -20.04 -5.87 5.15
CA VAL A 233 -20.75 -5.32 3.99
C VAL A 233 -19.94 -4.17 3.42
N LEU A 234 -19.23 -4.42 2.32
CA LEU A 234 -18.28 -3.54 1.63
C LEU A 234 -18.81 -2.98 0.30
N THR A 235 -20.01 -3.38 -0.12
CA THR A 235 -20.69 -2.76 -1.26
C THR A 235 -21.14 -1.34 -0.94
N ASN A 236 -21.30 -0.52 -1.99
CA ASN A 236 -21.91 0.79 -1.88
C ASN A 236 -23.43 0.70 -1.63
N SER A 237 -24.11 1.86 -1.55
CA SER A 237 -25.56 1.95 -1.29
C SER A 237 -26.41 1.19 -2.30
N ASP A 238 -25.91 1.03 -3.53
CA ASP A 238 -26.61 0.39 -4.64
C ASP A 238 -26.29 -1.11 -4.71
N GLY A 239 -25.58 -1.65 -3.70
CA GLY A 239 -25.15 -3.04 -3.65
C GLY A 239 -24.01 -3.38 -4.61
N ARG A 240 -23.37 -2.37 -5.21
CA ARG A 240 -22.27 -2.56 -6.16
C ARG A 240 -20.92 -2.53 -5.44
N ASP A 241 -20.01 -3.40 -5.88
CA ASP A 241 -18.63 -3.39 -5.40
C ASP A 241 -17.70 -2.64 -6.35
N ASP A 242 -17.48 -1.38 -6.02
CA ASP A 242 -16.71 -0.42 -6.80
C ASP A 242 -15.25 -0.81 -7.03
N LEU A 243 -14.65 -1.56 -6.08
CA LEU A 243 -13.29 -2.06 -6.22
C LEU A 243 -13.21 -3.20 -7.23
N SER A 244 -14.18 -4.13 -7.23
CA SER A 244 -14.27 -5.18 -8.26
C SER A 244 -14.39 -4.59 -9.66
N MET A 245 -15.15 -3.50 -9.81
CA MET A 245 -15.23 -2.79 -11.09
C MET A 245 -13.89 -2.21 -11.51
N ALA A 246 -13.16 -1.58 -10.59
CA ALA A 246 -11.86 -1.00 -10.88
C ALA A 246 -10.83 -2.07 -11.27
N ILE A 247 -10.81 -3.22 -10.58
CA ILE A 247 -9.98 -4.37 -10.96
C ILE A 247 -10.30 -4.82 -12.39
N ARG A 248 -11.59 -4.99 -12.70
CA ARG A 248 -12.04 -5.38 -14.04
C ARG A 248 -11.55 -4.44 -15.12
N ASP A 249 -11.55 -3.13 -14.86
CA ASP A 249 -11.10 -2.15 -15.83
C ASP A 249 -9.57 -2.12 -15.96
N MET A 250 -8.83 -2.32 -14.87
CA MET A 250 -7.37 -2.52 -14.94
C MET A 250 -6.98 -3.76 -15.74
N LEU A 251 -7.72 -4.85 -15.61
CA LEU A 251 -7.46 -6.08 -16.35
C LEU A 251 -7.67 -5.95 -17.86
N LYS A 252 -8.25 -4.83 -18.34
CA LYS A 252 -8.41 -4.50 -19.76
C LYS A 252 -7.28 -3.65 -20.33
N LEU A 253 -6.33 -3.23 -19.49
CA LEU A 253 -5.24 -2.34 -19.93
C LEU A 253 -4.52 -2.93 -21.15
N PRO A 254 -4.25 -2.11 -22.18
CA PRO A 254 -3.89 -2.59 -23.51
C PRO A 254 -2.52 -3.28 -23.56
N LYS A 255 -1.61 -2.88 -22.67
CA LYS A 255 -0.23 -3.40 -22.62
C LYS A 255 0.02 -4.35 -21.44
N LEU A 256 -0.97 -4.56 -20.58
CA LEU A 256 -0.82 -5.37 -19.38
C LEU A 256 -0.62 -6.84 -19.74
N ARG A 257 0.49 -7.41 -19.28
CA ARG A 257 0.87 -8.81 -19.49
C ARG A 257 0.70 -9.64 -18.22
N GLU A 258 0.99 -9.03 -17.08
CA GLU A 258 0.95 -9.71 -15.79
C GLU A 258 0.23 -8.85 -14.76
N ALA A 259 -0.76 -9.44 -14.10
CA ALA A 259 -1.50 -8.81 -13.02
C ALA A 259 -1.50 -9.71 -11.78
N SER A 260 -1.10 -9.17 -10.64
CA SER A 260 -1.09 -9.86 -9.36
C SER A 260 -1.80 -9.04 -8.29
N PHE A 261 -2.87 -9.60 -7.75
CA PHE A 261 -3.64 -9.04 -6.64
C PHE A 261 -3.48 -9.97 -5.44
N LEU A 262 -2.56 -9.62 -4.54
CA LEU A 262 -2.12 -10.50 -3.43
C LEU A 262 -2.53 -9.89 -2.09
N GLY A 263 -2.46 -10.66 -1.00
CA GLY A 263 -2.69 -10.19 0.37
C GLY A 263 -4.10 -10.42 0.94
N GLY A 264 -4.97 -11.11 0.20
CA GLY A 264 -6.32 -11.43 0.68
C GLY A 264 -7.38 -10.42 0.26
N TRP A 265 -7.79 -10.51 -1.01
CA TRP A 265 -8.78 -9.62 -1.59
C TRP A 265 -10.21 -10.14 -1.35
N ILE A 266 -11.08 -9.26 -0.86
CA ILE A 266 -12.53 -9.48 -0.88
C ILE A 266 -13.07 -8.85 -2.17
N VAL A 267 -13.58 -9.64 -3.11
CA VAL A 267 -14.07 -9.17 -4.41
C VAL A 267 -15.31 -9.93 -4.86
N ALA A 268 -16.15 -9.25 -5.64
CA ALA A 268 -17.34 -9.82 -6.24
C ALA A 268 -16.98 -10.52 -7.56
N PRO A 269 -17.77 -11.52 -7.99
CA PRO A 269 -17.58 -12.18 -9.29
C PRO A 269 -17.58 -11.20 -10.47
N SER A 270 -18.21 -10.03 -10.34
CA SER A 270 -18.23 -8.97 -11.35
C SER A 270 -16.84 -8.47 -11.74
N ALA A 271 -15.79 -8.70 -10.94
CA ALA A 271 -14.40 -8.43 -11.31
C ALA A 271 -13.94 -9.26 -12.53
N PHE A 272 -14.57 -10.42 -12.79
CA PHE A 272 -14.12 -11.41 -13.77
C PHE A 272 -15.23 -11.87 -14.75
N GLN A 273 -16.40 -11.22 -14.76
CA GLN A 273 -17.53 -11.67 -15.56
C GLN A 273 -17.25 -11.67 -17.08
N THR A 274 -17.91 -12.62 -17.76
CA THR A 274 -17.63 -13.10 -19.12
C THR A 274 -17.96 -12.13 -20.25
N ASP A 275 -18.71 -11.07 -19.97
CA ASP A 275 -18.98 -9.98 -20.93
C ASP A 275 -17.77 -9.04 -21.08
N THR A 276 -16.77 -9.15 -20.19
CA THR A 276 -15.52 -8.43 -20.27
C THR A 276 -14.36 -9.33 -20.68
N SER A 277 -13.92 -9.19 -21.93
CA SER A 277 -12.63 -9.78 -22.35
C SER A 277 -11.51 -9.10 -21.57
N PHE A 278 -10.56 -9.91 -21.06
CA PHE A 278 -9.29 -9.40 -20.57
C PHE A 278 -8.56 -8.58 -21.65
N GLY A 279 -7.60 -7.76 -21.23
CA GLY A 279 -6.74 -7.01 -22.12
C GLY A 279 -6.05 -7.94 -23.13
N PRO A 280 -5.77 -7.47 -24.36
CA PRO A 280 -5.33 -8.31 -25.47
C PRO A 280 -3.96 -8.97 -25.26
N ARG A 281 -3.23 -8.57 -24.21
CA ARG A 281 -1.88 -9.03 -23.91
C ARG A 281 -1.75 -9.72 -22.54
N LEU A 282 -2.85 -9.87 -21.79
CA LEU A 282 -2.79 -10.46 -20.46
C LEU A 282 -2.45 -11.95 -20.55
N GLU A 283 -1.27 -12.32 -20.07
CA GLU A 283 -0.73 -13.68 -20.09
C GLU A 283 -0.83 -14.36 -18.72
N ARG A 284 -0.69 -13.58 -17.63
CA ARG A 284 -0.70 -14.11 -16.26
C ARG A 284 -1.60 -13.28 -15.34
N LEU A 285 -2.48 -13.97 -14.63
CA LEU A 285 -3.32 -13.41 -13.57
C LEU A 285 -3.12 -14.22 -12.29
N SER A 286 -2.64 -13.57 -11.24
CA SER A 286 -2.55 -14.13 -9.89
C SER A 286 -3.50 -13.38 -8.97
N PHE A 287 -4.27 -14.09 -8.17
CA PHE A 287 -5.28 -13.50 -7.31
C PHE A 287 -5.41 -14.29 -6.01
N GLU A 288 -5.17 -13.64 -4.88
CA GLU A 288 -5.35 -14.22 -3.54
C GLU A 288 -6.64 -13.66 -2.95
N THR A 289 -7.68 -14.49 -2.82
CA THR A 289 -8.98 -14.08 -2.28
C THR A 289 -9.16 -14.51 -0.83
N ILE A 290 -9.85 -13.70 -0.04
CA ILE A 290 -10.49 -14.16 1.20
C ILE A 290 -11.84 -14.79 0.82
N PRO A 291 -12.23 -15.93 1.41
CA PRO A 291 -13.48 -16.61 1.08
C PRO A 291 -14.70 -15.91 1.70
N VAL A 292 -14.91 -14.64 1.36
CA VAL A 292 -16.08 -13.84 1.72
C VAL A 292 -16.46 -12.95 0.55
N THR A 293 -17.74 -12.68 0.38
CA THR A 293 -18.24 -11.78 -0.66
C THR A 293 -18.29 -10.33 -0.15
N PRO A 294 -18.16 -9.32 -1.03
CA PRO A 294 -18.22 -7.92 -0.62
C PRO A 294 -19.56 -7.50 0.00
N ASP A 295 -20.64 -8.24 -0.22
CA ASP A 295 -21.94 -7.99 0.39
C ASP A 295 -22.16 -8.76 1.70
N GLY A 296 -21.09 -9.33 2.27
CA GLY A 296 -21.10 -9.91 3.61
C GLY A 296 -21.65 -11.33 3.67
N ARG A 297 -21.32 -12.18 2.69
CA ARG A 297 -21.74 -13.59 2.67
C ARG A 297 -20.54 -14.53 2.54
N TRP A 298 -20.70 -15.76 3.02
CA TRP A 298 -19.77 -16.84 2.72
C TRP A 298 -20.07 -17.37 1.30
N PRO A 299 -19.04 -17.58 0.45
CA PRO A 299 -19.22 -18.07 -0.91
C PRO A 299 -19.67 -19.54 -0.91
N VAL A 300 -19.36 -20.29 0.15
CA VAL A 300 -19.84 -21.64 0.39
C VAL A 300 -20.33 -21.71 1.83
N THR A 301 -21.63 -21.89 2.01
CA THR A 301 -22.23 -22.32 3.27
C THR A 301 -22.45 -23.83 3.15
N GLY A 302 -21.76 -24.65 3.94
CA GLY A 302 -22.07 -26.08 3.99
C GLY A 302 -23.54 -26.29 4.34
N ASN A 303 -24.17 -27.35 3.84
CA ASN A 303 -25.44 -27.78 4.43
C ASN A 303 -25.09 -28.31 5.83
N ILE A 304 -25.51 -27.61 6.88
CA ILE A 304 -25.25 -27.99 8.29
C ILE A 304 -25.70 -29.44 8.55
N GLU A 305 -26.72 -29.92 7.83
CA GLU A 305 -27.21 -31.30 7.92
C GLU A 305 -26.21 -32.36 7.43
N ASN A 306 -25.23 -31.97 6.61
CA ASN A 306 -24.15 -32.83 6.09
C ASN A 306 -22.79 -32.51 6.73
N ALA A 307 -22.73 -31.57 7.67
CA ALA A 307 -21.52 -31.34 8.44
C ALA A 307 -21.30 -32.61 9.27
N TRP A 308 -20.24 -33.37 8.95
CA TRP A 308 -19.83 -34.49 9.78
C TRP A 308 -19.73 -34.00 11.22
N GLU A 309 -20.43 -34.67 12.13
CA GLU A 309 -20.38 -34.41 13.56
C GLU A 309 -18.90 -34.49 14.00
N ASN A 310 -18.21 -33.35 13.96
CA ASN A 310 -16.87 -33.24 14.50
C ASN A 310 -17.02 -33.31 16.01
N ASN A 311 -16.74 -34.51 16.52
CA ASN A 311 -16.63 -34.86 17.93
C ASN A 311 -15.42 -34.18 18.58
N ASP A 312 -15.34 -32.85 18.55
CA ASP A 312 -14.29 -32.12 19.27
C ASP A 312 -14.84 -30.95 20.08
N ARG A 313 -15.03 -31.31 21.37
CA ARG A 313 -15.00 -30.53 22.62
C ARG A 313 -16.07 -29.45 22.86
N PRO A 314 -16.67 -29.44 24.07
CA PRO A 314 -17.62 -28.41 24.46
C PRO A 314 -16.90 -27.07 24.62
N SER A 315 -17.36 -26.08 23.87
CA SER A 315 -17.13 -24.66 24.15
C SER A 315 -17.63 -24.38 25.56
N SER A 316 -16.74 -24.05 26.49
CA SER A 316 -17.13 -23.52 27.79
C SER A 316 -17.91 -22.22 27.59
N GLU A 317 -19.20 -22.28 27.88
CA GLU A 317 -20.07 -21.11 28.02
C GLU A 317 -19.56 -20.26 29.19
N GLU A 318 -18.75 -19.25 28.93
CA GLU A 318 -18.64 -18.11 29.84
C GLU A 318 -19.66 -17.06 29.43
N SER A 319 -20.80 -17.14 30.13
CA SER A 319 -21.90 -16.20 30.10
C SER A 319 -21.40 -14.77 30.26
N LEU A 320 -21.87 -13.88 29.38
CA LEU A 320 -21.72 -12.42 29.46
C LEU A 320 -22.16 -11.90 30.84
N ALA A 321 -21.21 -11.78 31.77
CA ALA A 321 -21.38 -10.98 32.96
C ALA A 321 -21.20 -9.51 32.55
N ALA A 322 -22.18 -8.68 32.89
CA ALA A 322 -22.15 -7.24 32.68
C ALA A 322 -20.84 -6.67 33.25
N LEU A 323 -20.02 -6.08 32.37
CA LEU A 323 -18.86 -5.29 32.76
C LEU A 323 -19.38 -4.00 33.40
N ASP A 324 -19.57 -4.06 34.72
CA ASP A 324 -19.76 -2.87 35.54
C ASP A 324 -18.44 -2.10 35.61
N SER A 325 -18.52 -0.84 35.20
CA SER A 325 -17.42 0.07 35.02
C SER A 325 -16.99 0.65 36.35
N GLN A 326 -16.10 -0.02 37.09
CA GLN A 326 -15.41 0.59 38.23
C GLN A 326 -14.22 -0.24 38.72
N ASP A 327 -13.23 -0.51 37.86
CA ASP A 327 -11.86 -0.70 38.36
C ASP A 327 -10.83 -0.34 37.28
N SER A 328 -10.13 0.77 37.53
CA SER A 328 -9.06 1.31 36.70
C SER A 328 -7.74 0.88 37.33
N ASP A 329 -7.35 -0.38 37.14
CA ASP A 329 -5.96 -0.87 37.30
C ASP A 329 -5.76 -2.33 36.85
N ALA A 330 -6.65 -2.88 36.01
CA ALA A 330 -6.45 -4.21 35.44
C ALA A 330 -5.51 -4.15 34.23
N THR A 331 -4.41 -4.90 34.31
CA THR A 331 -3.35 -5.09 33.32
C THR A 331 -3.84 -5.21 31.87
N ASP A 332 -3.36 -4.30 31.02
CA ASP A 332 -3.61 -4.26 29.57
C ASP A 332 -2.83 -5.37 28.84
N TYR A 333 -3.39 -6.57 28.76
CA TYR A 333 -2.92 -7.63 27.86
C TYR A 333 -4.08 -8.08 26.96
N ILE A 334 -3.79 -8.33 25.69
CA ILE A 334 -4.75 -8.96 24.76
C ILE A 334 -4.59 -10.48 24.92
N PRO A 335 -5.67 -11.26 25.09
CA PRO A 335 -5.57 -12.72 25.00
C PRO A 335 -5.28 -13.12 23.55
N ASP A 336 -4.38 -14.09 23.38
CA ASP A 336 -3.98 -14.64 22.08
C ASP A 336 -5.18 -15.01 21.19
N HIS A 337 -5.10 -14.61 19.92
CA HIS A 337 -5.82 -15.26 18.84
C HIS A 337 -4.77 -15.82 17.88
N SER A 338 -4.46 -17.10 18.08
CA SER A 338 -3.72 -17.94 17.13
C SER A 338 -4.62 -18.38 15.98
#